data_AF-A0A958K8X9-F1
#
_entry.id   AF-A0A958K8X9-F1
#
_cell.length_a   1.000
_cell.length_b   1.000
_cell.length_c   1.000
_cell.angle_alpha   90.00
_cell.angle_beta   90.00
_cell.angle_gamma   90.00
#
_symmetry.space_group_name_H-M   'P 1'
#
loop_
_entity.id
_entity.type
_entity.pdbx_description
1 polymer ?
#
loop_
_entity_poly.entity_id
_entity_poly.type
_entity_poly.pdbx_seq_one_letter_code
_entity_poly.pdbx_strand_id
1 'polypeptide(L)'
;MGIETTQHSGVLEKDSPKFYNLVRRSLGDSAVQELNTAWQEASKLGALCDSPIRREQGVSFNPRPARVGILLIQEAQVYDFKSLKLAIYACIKPHHLNPIEQEANEINSLLDFKISPNLSINLATICSVFLLDHLRHVHMMDGITPENLFEFTKFSFMPKYGQVLPQRMRCLLNKLIDRHESNRGNFASAI
;
A
#
# COMPACT_ATOMS: atom_id res chain seq x y z
N MET A 1 -16.80 2.81 22.06
CA MET A 1 -16.38 2.62 20.66
C MET A 1 -16.50 1.13 20.34
N GLY A 2 -17.39 0.76 19.42
CA GLY A 2 -17.52 -0.63 18.97
C GLY A 2 -16.48 -0.97 17.90
N ILE A 3 -15.91 -2.17 17.96
CA ILE A 3 -15.09 -2.70 16.86
C ILE A 3 -16.08 -3.31 15.86
N GLU A 4 -16.42 -2.57 14.81
CA GLU A 4 -17.13 -3.16 13.68
C GLU A 4 -16.12 -3.86 12.78
N THR A 5 -16.31 -5.16 12.56
CA THR A 5 -15.65 -5.87 11.47
C THR A 5 -16.44 -5.59 10.18
N THR A 6 -15.84 -4.91 9.21
CA THR A 6 -16.47 -4.82 7.88
C THR A 6 -16.48 -6.22 7.29
N GLN A 7 -17.66 -6.77 7.05
CA GLN A 7 -17.79 -7.98 6.27
C GLN A 7 -17.66 -7.61 4.79
N HIS A 8 -16.54 -7.98 4.17
CA HIS A 8 -16.34 -7.81 2.74
C HIS A 8 -17.01 -8.95 1.96
N SER A 9 -17.60 -8.61 0.83
CA SER A 9 -18.31 -9.58 -0.03
C SER A 9 -17.37 -10.46 -0.85
N GLY A 10 -16.10 -10.05 -0.98
CA GLY A 10 -15.14 -10.64 -1.89
C GLY A 10 -15.37 -10.24 -3.35
N VAL A 11 -16.28 -9.29 -3.62
CA VAL A 11 -16.55 -8.78 -4.96
C VAL A 11 -15.99 -7.38 -5.09
N LEU A 12 -15.02 -7.18 -5.98
CA LEU A 12 -14.27 -5.93 -6.11
C LEU A 12 -15.19 -4.71 -6.31
N GLU A 13 -16.21 -4.84 -7.17
CA GLU A 13 -17.17 -3.76 -7.44
C GLU A 13 -17.93 -3.32 -6.18
N LYS A 14 -18.30 -4.27 -5.31
CA LYS A 14 -19.05 -4.00 -4.08
C LYS A 14 -18.15 -3.51 -2.96
N ASP A 15 -16.97 -4.11 -2.83
CA ASP A 15 -16.04 -3.83 -1.74
C ASP A 15 -15.24 -2.54 -1.97
N SER A 16 -14.98 -2.18 -3.23
CA SER A 16 -14.33 -0.93 -3.60
C SER A 16 -14.77 -0.42 -4.99
N PRO A 17 -15.97 0.21 -5.07
CA PRO A 17 -16.50 0.74 -6.33
C PRO A 17 -15.55 1.74 -7.01
N LYS A 18 -14.80 2.52 -6.23
CA LYS A 18 -13.83 3.49 -6.75
C LYS A 18 -12.68 2.80 -7.47
N PHE A 19 -12.10 1.77 -6.85
CA PHE A 19 -10.98 1.05 -7.45
C PHE A 19 -11.44 0.25 -8.67
N TYR A 20 -12.58 -0.44 -8.58
CA TYR A 20 -13.22 -1.10 -9.72
C TYR A 20 -13.36 -0.17 -10.93
N ASN A 21 -13.99 0.98 -10.75
CA ASN A 21 -14.24 1.92 -11.84
C ASN A 21 -12.96 2.53 -12.41
N LEU A 22 -11.91 2.63 -11.60
CA LEU A 22 -10.61 3.11 -12.05
C LEU A 22 -9.91 2.05 -12.92
N VAL A 23 -9.87 0.80 -12.48
CA VAL A 23 -9.32 -0.32 -13.26
C VAL A 23 -10.07 -0.44 -14.58
N ARG A 24 -11.40 -0.43 -14.54
CA ARG A 24 -12.24 -0.53 -15.74
C ARG A 24 -11.91 0.55 -16.77
N ARG A 25 -11.77 1.80 -16.32
CA ARG A 25 -11.45 2.94 -17.19
C ARG A 25 -10.02 2.90 -17.74
N SER A 26 -9.07 2.45 -16.94
CA SER A 26 -7.64 2.50 -17.28
C SER A 26 -7.13 1.25 -18.01
N LEU A 27 -7.70 0.07 -17.74
CA LEU A 27 -7.23 -1.23 -18.27
C LEU A 27 -8.33 -2.02 -19.00
N GLY A 28 -9.60 -1.60 -18.94
CA GLY A 28 -10.73 -2.27 -19.59
C GLY A 28 -11.36 -3.42 -18.80
N ASP A 29 -12.44 -3.98 -19.36
CA ASP A 29 -13.28 -4.97 -18.67
C ASP A 29 -12.58 -6.33 -18.45
N SER A 30 -11.66 -6.73 -19.34
CA SER A 30 -10.88 -7.98 -19.18
C SER A 30 -10.03 -7.96 -17.90
N ALA A 31 -9.30 -6.85 -17.67
CA ALA A 31 -8.47 -6.70 -16.49
C ALA A 31 -9.30 -6.67 -15.20
N VAL A 32 -10.52 -6.13 -15.25
CA VAL A 32 -11.45 -6.16 -14.12
C VAL A 32 -11.85 -7.58 -13.75
N GLN A 33 -12.16 -8.43 -14.74
CA GLN A 33 -12.53 -9.82 -14.50
C GLN A 33 -11.38 -10.58 -13.81
N GLU A 34 -10.17 -10.45 -14.32
CA GLU A 34 -9.00 -11.11 -13.75
C GLU A 34 -8.63 -10.57 -12.36
N LEU A 35 -8.73 -9.25 -12.15
CA LEU A 35 -8.48 -8.65 -10.83
C LEU A 35 -9.55 -9.05 -9.82
N ASN A 36 -10.79 -9.28 -10.25
CA ASN A 36 -11.85 -9.75 -9.38
C ASN A 36 -11.56 -11.17 -8.86
N THR A 37 -10.93 -12.04 -9.67
CA THR A 37 -10.44 -13.35 -9.20
C THR A 37 -9.37 -13.19 -8.13
N ALA A 38 -8.36 -12.35 -8.36
CA ALA A 38 -7.32 -12.08 -7.37
C ALA A 38 -7.89 -11.46 -6.08
N TRP A 39 -8.88 -10.58 -6.21
CA TRP A 39 -9.59 -9.95 -5.10
C TRP A 39 -10.36 -10.97 -4.25
N GLN A 40 -11.08 -11.89 -4.90
CA GLN A 40 -11.80 -12.98 -4.22
C GLN A 40 -10.86 -13.88 -3.43
N GLU A 41 -9.73 -14.25 -4.01
CA GLU A 41 -8.71 -15.06 -3.35
C GLU A 41 -8.12 -14.32 -2.14
N ALA A 42 -7.71 -13.06 -2.33
CA ALA A 42 -7.16 -12.24 -1.25
C ALA A 42 -8.18 -12.00 -0.13
N SER A 43 -9.46 -11.84 -0.47
CA SER A 43 -10.56 -11.75 0.50
C SER A 43 -10.68 -13.02 1.36
N LYS A 44 -10.63 -14.20 0.75
CA LYS A 44 -10.67 -15.48 1.48
C LYS A 44 -9.50 -15.66 2.43
N LEU A 45 -8.35 -15.07 2.09
CA LEU A 45 -7.13 -15.09 2.88
C LEU A 45 -7.00 -13.89 3.84
N GLY A 46 -8.06 -13.10 3.99
CA GLY A 46 -8.15 -12.03 5.00
C GLY A 46 -7.47 -10.71 4.63
N ALA A 47 -7.03 -10.52 3.38
CA ALA A 47 -6.33 -9.30 2.94
C ALA A 47 -7.19 -8.02 2.95
N LEU A 48 -8.52 -8.17 2.96
CA LEU A 48 -9.45 -7.03 3.02
C LEU A 48 -9.69 -6.54 4.45
N CYS A 49 -9.31 -7.34 5.44
CA CYS A 49 -9.46 -7.02 6.85
C CYS A 49 -8.17 -6.37 7.37
N ASP A 50 -8.11 -5.05 7.40
CA ASP A 50 -7.03 -4.36 8.12
C ASP A 50 -7.15 -4.70 9.64
N SER A 51 -6.04 -5.11 10.28
CA SER A 51 -5.93 -5.30 11.75
C SER A 51 -6.42 -4.04 12.48
N PRO A 52 -6.99 -4.13 13.70
CA PRO A 52 -8.09 -3.28 14.16
C PRO A 52 -7.84 -1.78 13.97
N ILE A 53 -8.24 -1.25 12.81
CA ILE A 53 -8.28 0.19 12.57
C ILE A 53 -9.42 0.74 13.43
N ARG A 54 -9.14 1.77 14.24
CA ARG A 54 -10.19 2.53 14.93
C ARG A 54 -10.97 3.31 13.88
N ARG A 55 -12.27 3.03 13.77
CA ARG A 55 -13.13 3.59 12.71
C ARG A 55 -14.00 4.72 13.24
N GLU A 56 -14.07 5.81 12.47
CA GLU A 56 -15.15 6.78 12.59
C GLU A 56 -16.42 6.22 11.91
N GLN A 57 -17.57 6.34 12.58
CA GLN A 57 -18.83 5.85 12.03
C GLN A 57 -19.22 6.63 10.77
N GLY A 58 -19.67 5.92 9.73
CA GLY A 58 -20.22 6.51 8.51
C GLY A 58 -19.21 6.86 7.41
N VAL A 59 -17.90 6.65 7.63
CA VAL A 59 -16.87 6.90 6.60
C VAL A 59 -16.63 5.63 5.77
N SER A 60 -16.90 5.70 4.46
CA SER A 60 -16.54 4.63 3.52
C SER A 60 -15.02 4.56 3.41
N PHE A 61 -14.44 3.42 3.78
CA PHE A 61 -13.00 3.20 3.73
C PHE A 61 -12.67 2.12 2.69
N ASN A 62 -11.72 2.43 1.81
CA ASN A 62 -11.21 1.43 0.89
C ASN A 62 -10.28 0.48 1.66
N PRO A 63 -10.44 -0.85 1.55
CA PRO A 63 -9.48 -1.78 2.12
C PRO A 63 -8.11 -1.56 1.47
N ARG A 64 -7.03 -1.93 2.19
CA ARG A 64 -5.65 -1.65 1.78
C ARG A 64 -5.33 -2.04 0.33
N PRO A 65 -5.72 -3.22 -0.18
CA PRO A 65 -5.50 -3.58 -1.58
C PRO A 65 -6.05 -2.55 -2.57
N ALA A 66 -7.23 -1.97 -2.31
CA ALA A 66 -7.81 -0.93 -3.14
C ALA A 66 -7.07 0.41 -3.02
N ARG A 67 -6.64 0.81 -1.81
CA ARG A 67 -5.85 2.04 -1.64
C ARG A 67 -4.55 1.97 -2.41
N VAL A 68 -3.81 0.87 -2.25
CA VAL A 68 -2.55 0.59 -2.95
C VAL A 68 -2.79 0.53 -4.46
N GLY A 69 -3.81 -0.19 -4.92
CA GLY A 69 -4.14 -0.28 -6.35
C GLY A 69 -4.48 1.07 -6.98
N ILE A 70 -5.22 1.93 -6.26
CA ILE A 70 -5.51 3.30 -6.70
C ILE A 70 -4.21 4.12 -6.83
N LEU A 71 -3.32 4.04 -5.85
CA LEU A 71 -2.04 4.76 -5.88
C LEU A 71 -1.13 4.26 -7.01
N LEU A 72 -1.11 2.95 -7.29
CA LEU A 72 -0.37 2.39 -8.41
C LEU A 72 -0.83 3.01 -9.74
N ILE A 73 -2.14 3.07 -9.98
CA ILE A 73 -2.68 3.60 -11.24
C ILE A 73 -2.52 5.13 -11.32
N GLN A 74 -2.85 5.87 -10.26
CA GLN A 74 -2.95 7.33 -10.32
C GLN A 74 -1.61 8.04 -10.09
N GLU A 75 -0.79 7.51 -9.18
CA GLU A 75 0.43 8.18 -8.71
C GLU A 75 1.68 7.57 -9.32
N ALA A 76 1.72 6.23 -9.45
CA ALA A 76 2.84 5.52 -10.06
C ALA A 76 2.68 5.26 -11.57
N GLN A 77 1.49 5.52 -12.13
CA GLN A 77 1.16 5.26 -13.55
C GLN A 77 1.41 3.81 -13.98
N VAL A 78 1.13 2.87 -13.08
CA VAL A 78 1.25 1.43 -13.33
C VAL A 78 -0.09 0.91 -13.86
N TYR A 79 -0.08 0.45 -15.12
CA TYR A 79 -1.26 -0.04 -15.84
C TYR A 79 -1.15 -1.51 -16.26
N ASP A 80 -0.13 -2.23 -15.79
CA ASP A 80 -0.01 -3.66 -16.06
C ASP A 80 -0.73 -4.49 -14.99
N PHE A 81 -1.44 -5.53 -15.46
CA PHE A 81 -2.20 -6.41 -14.60
C PHE A 81 -1.33 -7.15 -13.57
N LYS A 82 -0.10 -7.56 -13.96
CA LYS A 82 0.79 -8.34 -13.09
C LYS A 82 1.13 -7.56 -11.82
N SER A 83 1.49 -6.29 -11.94
CA SER A 83 1.82 -5.41 -10.81
C SER A 83 0.61 -5.16 -9.91
N LEU A 84 -0.58 -4.94 -10.48
CA LEU A 84 -1.81 -4.75 -9.70
C LEU A 84 -2.20 -6.02 -8.94
N LYS A 85 -2.09 -7.19 -9.58
CA LYS A 85 -2.31 -8.49 -8.94
C LYS A 85 -1.32 -8.75 -7.81
N LEU A 86 -0.04 -8.49 -8.05
CA LEU A 86 1.02 -8.61 -7.05
C LEU A 86 0.75 -7.72 -5.83
N ALA A 87 0.30 -6.49 -6.05
CA ALA A 87 -0.04 -5.56 -4.97
C ALA A 87 -1.23 -6.03 -4.12
N ILE A 88 -2.23 -6.68 -4.73
CA ILE A 88 -3.33 -7.31 -3.99
C ILE A 88 -2.80 -8.44 -3.10
N TYR A 89 -1.98 -9.34 -3.66
CA TYR A 89 -1.43 -10.46 -2.88
C TYR A 89 -0.44 -10.03 -1.80
N ALA A 90 0.30 -8.93 -2.01
CA ALA A 90 1.17 -8.34 -0.98
C ALA A 90 0.39 -7.76 0.22
N CYS A 91 -0.94 -7.81 0.22
CA CYS A 91 -1.76 -7.49 1.39
C CYS A 91 -2.23 -8.75 2.15
N ILE A 92 -1.95 -9.96 1.65
CA ILE A 92 -2.21 -11.21 2.35
C ILE A 92 -1.10 -11.44 3.38
N LYS A 93 -1.45 -12.04 4.52
CA LYS A 93 -0.48 -12.39 5.55
C LYS A 93 0.55 -13.41 5.02
N PRO A 94 1.85 -13.25 5.30
CA PRO A 94 2.94 -14.03 4.66
C PRO A 94 2.82 -15.56 4.76
N HIS A 95 2.20 -16.09 5.83
CA HIS A 95 2.07 -17.53 6.06
C HIS A 95 1.03 -18.22 5.17
N HIS A 96 0.26 -17.47 4.40
CA HIS A 96 -0.73 -18.00 3.47
C HIS A 96 -0.24 -18.04 2.03
N LEU A 97 1.06 -17.79 1.78
CA LEU A 97 1.58 -17.51 0.45
C LEU A 97 2.42 -18.66 -0.23
N ASN A 98 2.15 -18.98 -1.50
CA ASN A 98 2.81 -19.90 -2.46
C ASN A 98 4.00 -19.24 -3.26
N PRO A 99 4.73 -19.95 -4.15
CA PRO A 99 5.98 -19.43 -4.77
C PRO A 99 5.87 -18.19 -5.69
N ILE A 100 4.79 -18.00 -6.45
CA ILE A 100 4.53 -16.72 -7.19
C ILE A 100 4.38 -15.54 -6.23
N GLU A 101 4.16 -15.84 -4.95
CA GLU A 101 3.97 -14.88 -3.89
C GLU A 101 5.27 -14.65 -3.09
N GLN A 102 6.42 -15.18 -3.57
CA GLN A 102 7.75 -14.78 -3.09
C GLN A 102 8.02 -13.29 -3.32
N GLU A 103 7.64 -12.73 -4.48
CA GLU A 103 7.73 -11.28 -4.71
C GLU A 103 6.80 -10.50 -3.75
N ALA A 104 5.64 -11.07 -3.40
CA ALA A 104 4.74 -10.48 -2.39
C ALA A 104 5.37 -10.53 -0.99
N ASN A 105 6.13 -11.58 -0.67
CA ASN A 105 6.91 -11.68 0.55
C ASN A 105 8.05 -10.65 0.60
N GLU A 106 8.67 -10.31 -0.53
CA GLU A 106 9.65 -9.21 -0.61
C GLU A 106 9.00 -7.84 -0.37
N ILE A 107 7.75 -7.65 -0.76
CA ILE A 107 6.99 -6.43 -0.41
C ILE A 107 6.63 -6.45 1.08
N ASN A 108 6.24 -7.61 1.62
CA ASN A 108 5.93 -7.75 3.05
C ASN A 108 7.16 -7.54 3.94
N SER A 109 8.36 -7.92 3.50
CA SER A 109 9.61 -7.72 4.26
C SER A 109 10.02 -6.24 4.37
N LEU A 110 9.42 -5.33 3.57
CA LEU A 110 9.52 -3.89 3.79
C LEU A 110 8.99 -3.48 5.17
N LEU A 111 7.96 -4.18 5.67
CA LEU A 111 7.35 -3.90 6.97
C LEU A 111 8.30 -4.24 8.12
N ASP A 112 9.24 -5.15 7.89
CA ASP A 112 10.33 -5.48 8.81
C ASP A 112 11.57 -4.59 8.60
N PHE A 113 11.44 -3.51 7.80
CA PHE A 113 12.55 -2.64 7.42
C PHE A 113 13.72 -3.37 6.73
N LYS A 114 13.44 -4.50 6.09
CA LYS A 114 14.41 -5.30 5.33
C LYS A 114 14.15 -5.11 3.84
N ILE A 115 15.00 -4.33 3.18
CA ILE A 115 14.96 -4.22 1.71
C ILE A 115 16.07 -5.09 1.12
N SER A 116 15.70 -5.94 0.16
CA SER A 116 16.67 -6.56 -0.73
C SER A 116 17.52 -5.48 -1.42
N PRO A 117 18.86 -5.60 -1.44
CA PRO A 117 19.73 -4.57 -2.01
C PRO A 117 19.51 -4.34 -3.51
N ASN A 118 18.85 -5.27 -4.21
CA ASN A 118 18.72 -5.28 -5.67
C ASN A 118 17.26 -5.50 -6.12
N LEU A 119 16.33 -4.64 -5.69
CA LEU A 119 14.95 -4.69 -6.20
C LEU A 119 14.92 -4.29 -7.69
N SER A 120 14.09 -4.96 -8.49
CA SER A 120 13.76 -4.49 -9.83
C SER A 120 13.03 -3.14 -9.76
N ILE A 121 13.05 -2.36 -10.84
CA ILE A 121 12.37 -1.05 -10.91
C ILE A 121 10.86 -1.19 -10.64
N ASN A 122 10.23 -2.24 -11.19
CA ASN A 122 8.81 -2.50 -10.99
C ASN A 122 8.52 -2.80 -9.52
N LEU A 123 9.33 -3.65 -8.89
CA LEU A 123 9.16 -4.00 -7.49
C LEU A 123 9.40 -2.79 -6.59
N ALA A 124 10.46 -2.02 -6.83
CA ALA A 124 10.72 -0.76 -6.12
C ALA A 124 9.54 0.23 -6.25
N THR A 125 8.90 0.30 -7.42
CA THR A 125 7.71 1.13 -7.63
C THR A 125 6.54 0.66 -6.76
N ILE A 126 6.26 -0.64 -6.72
CA ILE A 126 5.21 -1.20 -5.84
C ILE A 126 5.56 -0.94 -4.37
N CYS A 127 6.80 -1.22 -3.94
CA CYS A 127 7.28 -0.94 -2.59
C CYS A 127 7.08 0.53 -2.19
N SER A 128 7.33 1.47 -3.11
CA SER A 128 7.16 2.90 -2.87
C SER A 128 5.70 3.29 -2.62
N VAL A 129 4.74 2.61 -3.27
CA VAL A 129 3.31 2.80 -3.05
C VAL A 129 2.89 2.28 -1.69
N PHE A 130 3.39 1.11 -1.29
CA PHE A 130 3.16 0.59 0.05
C PHE A 130 3.71 1.55 1.11
N LEU A 131 4.93 2.06 0.95
CA LEU A 131 5.48 3.06 1.87
C LEU A 131 4.63 4.33 1.93
N LEU A 132 4.17 4.82 0.78
CA LEU A 132 3.27 5.97 0.73
C LEU A 132 1.95 5.72 1.48
N ASP A 133 1.33 4.53 1.32
CA ASP A 133 0.14 4.16 2.08
C ASP A 133 0.43 4.11 3.58
N HIS A 134 1.52 3.47 4.02
CA HIS A 134 1.86 3.39 5.45
C HIS A 134 2.12 4.77 6.03
N LEU A 135 2.93 5.61 5.39
CA LEU A 135 3.23 6.97 5.88
C LEU A 135 1.96 7.82 6.04
N ARG A 136 0.95 7.65 5.17
CA ARG A 136 -0.34 8.35 5.27
C ARG A 136 -1.21 7.83 6.42
N HIS A 137 -1.09 6.55 6.77
CA HIS A 137 -1.94 5.87 7.75
C HIS A 137 -1.18 5.49 9.03
N VAL A 138 0.06 5.94 9.22
CA VAL A 138 0.94 5.50 10.32
C VAL A 138 0.37 5.80 11.70
N HIS A 139 -0.47 6.85 11.82
CA HIS A 139 -1.20 7.20 13.03
C HIS A 139 -2.30 6.20 13.41
N MET A 140 -2.62 5.25 12.53
CA MET A 140 -3.61 4.18 12.74
C MET A 140 -2.95 2.80 12.84
N MET A 141 -1.62 2.71 12.82
CA MET A 141 -0.89 1.44 12.84
C MET A 141 -0.31 1.17 14.23
N ASP A 142 -0.66 0.01 14.78
CA ASP A 142 -0.06 -0.47 16.03
C ASP A 142 1.31 -1.12 15.75
N GLY A 143 2.28 -0.91 16.64
CA GLY A 143 3.57 -1.62 16.63
C GLY A 143 4.65 -1.06 15.68
N ILE A 144 4.33 -0.05 14.86
CA ILE A 144 5.31 0.70 14.06
C ILE A 144 5.37 2.14 14.58
N THR A 145 6.54 2.59 15.04
CA THR A 145 6.72 4.02 15.35
C THR A 145 6.78 4.81 14.03
N PRO A 146 6.08 5.95 13.92
CA PRO A 146 6.21 6.84 12.77
C PRO A 146 7.67 7.13 12.43
N GLU A 147 8.49 7.36 13.44
CA GLU A 147 9.90 7.68 13.34
C GLU A 147 10.69 6.62 12.56
N ASN A 148 10.52 5.33 12.90
CA ASN A 148 11.23 4.24 12.21
C ASN A 148 10.85 4.17 10.74
N LEU A 149 9.56 4.36 10.42
CA LEU A 149 9.07 4.32 9.05
C LEU A 149 9.58 5.50 8.22
N PHE A 150 9.60 6.71 8.78
CA PHE A 150 10.15 7.89 8.12
C PHE A 150 11.65 7.77 7.92
N GLU A 151 12.40 7.36 8.94
CA GLU A 151 13.86 7.19 8.86
C GLU A 151 14.25 6.11 7.85
N PHE A 152 13.57 4.97 7.86
CA PHE A 152 13.77 3.93 6.85
C PHE A 152 13.50 4.45 5.43
N THR A 153 12.38 5.15 5.23
CA THR A 153 12.04 5.70 3.91
C THR A 153 13.12 6.68 3.44
N LYS A 154 13.55 7.60 4.32
CA LYS A 154 14.52 8.66 4.01
C LYS A 154 15.94 8.12 3.80
N PHE A 155 16.44 7.26 4.68
CA PHE A 155 17.85 6.88 4.73
C PHE A 155 18.14 5.55 4.05
N SER A 156 17.15 4.65 3.93
CA SER A 156 17.35 3.32 3.35
C SER A 156 16.76 3.17 1.96
N PHE A 157 15.53 3.66 1.75
CA PHE A 157 14.81 3.44 0.48
C PHE A 157 15.07 4.53 -0.56
N MET A 158 14.82 5.80 -0.23
CA MET A 158 14.93 6.92 -1.18
C MET A 158 16.33 7.10 -1.80
N PRO A 159 17.46 6.93 -1.08
CA PRO A 159 18.78 7.07 -1.68
C PRO A 159 19.08 6.00 -2.73
N LYS A 160 18.51 4.81 -2.58
CA LYS A 160 18.71 3.67 -3.49
C LYS A 160 17.78 3.73 -4.70
N TYR A 161 16.51 3.98 -4.46
CA TYR A 161 15.48 3.80 -5.49
C TYR A 161 14.84 5.11 -5.95
N GLY A 162 15.00 6.22 -5.23
CA GLY A 162 14.27 7.46 -5.50
C GLY A 162 14.45 7.99 -6.93
N GLN A 163 15.61 7.80 -7.55
CA GLN A 163 15.87 8.28 -8.92
C GLN A 163 15.15 7.45 -10.00
N VAL A 164 14.82 6.18 -9.72
CA VAL A 164 14.15 5.28 -10.66
C VAL A 164 12.63 5.23 -10.46
N LEU A 165 12.10 5.89 -9.42
CA LEU A 165 10.66 5.97 -9.19
C LEU A 165 9.97 6.95 -10.16
N PRO A 166 8.69 6.72 -10.48
CA PRO A 166 7.85 7.73 -11.13
C PRO A 166 7.95 9.07 -10.39
N GLN A 167 8.10 10.17 -11.15
CA GLN A 167 8.36 11.51 -10.59
C GLN A 167 7.34 11.89 -9.51
N ARG A 168 6.06 11.61 -9.77
CA ARG A 168 4.96 11.93 -8.86
C ARG A 168 5.05 11.15 -7.55
N MET A 169 5.42 9.86 -7.58
CA MET A 169 5.69 9.06 -6.39
C MET A 169 6.85 9.61 -5.57
N ARG A 170 7.98 9.93 -6.22
CA ARG A 170 9.13 10.56 -5.56
C ARG A 170 8.73 11.86 -4.85
N CYS A 171 7.97 12.73 -5.53
CA CYS A 171 7.52 13.99 -4.96
C CYS A 171 6.60 13.79 -3.74
N LEU A 172 5.68 12.82 -3.78
CA LEU A 172 4.77 12.57 -2.67
C LEU A 172 5.50 12.02 -1.44
N LEU A 173 6.45 11.11 -1.63
CA LEU A 173 7.26 10.58 -0.54
C LEU A 173 8.12 11.66 0.12
N ASN A 174 8.82 12.49 -0.68
CA ASN A 174 9.60 13.61 -0.15
C ASN A 174 8.74 14.59 0.64
N LYS A 175 7.56 14.96 0.13
CA LYS A 175 6.64 15.86 0.86
C LYS A 175 6.24 15.33 2.23
N LEU A 176 6.03 14.02 2.36
CA LEU A 176 5.68 13.42 3.65
C LEU A 176 6.89 13.42 4.60
N ILE A 177 8.08 13.10 4.09
CA ILE A 177 9.34 13.17 4.84
C ILE A 177 9.56 14.60 5.35
N ASP A 178 9.55 15.60 4.47
CA ASP A 178 9.79 17.01 4.80
C ASP A 178 8.80 17.53 5.85
N ARG A 179 7.52 17.12 5.74
CA ARG A 179 6.49 17.47 6.72
C ARG A 179 6.77 16.87 8.10
N HIS A 180 7.22 15.62 8.16
CA HIS A 180 7.58 14.98 9.42
C HIS A 180 8.78 15.68 10.08
N GLU A 181 9.80 16.05 9.31
CA GLU A 181 10.97 16.77 9.82
C GLU A 181 10.64 18.17 10.33
N SER A 182 9.80 18.90 9.59
CA SER A 182 9.34 20.24 10.00
C SER A 182 8.58 20.17 11.34
N ASN A 183 7.75 19.16 11.52
CA ASN A 183 7.06 18.94 12.78
C ASN A 183 8.03 18.61 13.93
N ARG A 184 9.02 17.72 13.71
CA ARG A 184 10.07 17.42 14.71
C ARG A 184 10.84 18.67 15.15
N GLY A 185 11.23 19.53 14.19
CA GLY A 185 11.95 20.78 14.47
C GLY A 185 11.16 21.75 15.34
N ASN A 186 9.85 21.89 15.07
CA ASN A 186 8.97 22.77 15.84
C ASN A 186 8.76 22.31 17.29
N PHE A 187 8.74 21.00 17.54
CA PHE A 187 8.66 20.47 18.91
C PHE A 187 9.99 20.63 19.68
N ALA A 188 11.13 20.51 19.01
CA ALA A 188 12.44 20.70 19.64
C ALA A 188 12.72 22.17 20.00
N SER A 189 12.13 23.13 19.29
CA SER A 189 12.24 24.57 19.58
C SER A 189 11.25 25.08 20.64
N ALA A 190 10.33 24.25 21.11
CA ALA A 190 9.28 24.61 22.07
C ALA A 190 9.58 24.11 23.51
N ILE A 191 10.77 23.57 23.74
CA ILE A 191 11.30 23.09 25.02
C ILE A 191 12.50 23.96 25.39
#